data_AF-A0A376BLW3-F1
#
_entry.id   AF-A0A376BLW3-F1
#
_cell.length_a   1.000
_cell.length_b   1.000
_cell.length_c   1.000
_cell.angle_alpha   90.00
_cell.angle_beta   90.00
_cell.angle_gamma   90.00
#
_symmetry.space_group_name_H-M   'P 1'
#
loop_
_entity.id
_entity.type
_entity.pdbx_description
1 polymer ?
#
loop_
_entity_poly.entity_id
_entity_poly.type
_entity_poly.pdbx_seq_one_letter_code
_entity_poly.pdbx_strand_id
1 'polypeptide(L)'
;MNPQQNDEIQKIIVSVFELTGCKVSADDPIVAMMLIQRREMAELVAQHEAQQQFFLDELTKKANAIVGSADAFSQQKNLVIQEILHTNTQTLAENESKLFAQVSKRIQDQFSEMSVDLFKNLETRTFRLMMILLVVQVGVLIASLIL
;
A
#
# COMPACT_ATOMS: atom_id res chain seq x y z
N MET A 1 -7.34 70.87 23.16
CA MET A 1 -6.53 69.64 23.15
C MET A 1 -7.31 68.54 23.85
N ASN A 2 -7.43 67.37 23.22
CA ASN A 2 -8.24 66.26 23.73
C ASN A 2 -7.57 65.62 24.97
N PRO A 3 -8.31 65.27 26.03
CA PRO A 3 -7.73 64.71 27.26
C PRO A 3 -6.98 63.39 27.05
N GLN A 4 -7.38 62.58 26.06
CA GLN A 4 -6.69 61.32 25.72
C GLN A 4 -5.30 61.52 25.12
N GLN A 5 -5.06 62.59 24.36
CA GLN A 5 -3.73 62.87 23.82
C GLN A 5 -2.74 63.26 24.92
N ASN A 6 -3.23 63.88 25.99
CA ASN A 6 -2.39 64.31 27.11
C ASN A 6 -1.84 63.11 27.91
N ASP A 7 -2.65 62.05 28.08
CA ASP A 7 -2.24 60.81 28.74
C ASP A 7 -1.20 60.02 27.91
N GLU A 8 -1.35 59.99 26.59
CA GLU A 8 -0.38 59.34 25.70
C GLU A 8 0.96 60.09 25.65
N ILE A 9 0.90 61.43 25.61
CA ILE A 9 2.09 62.29 25.67
C ILE A 9 2.82 62.11 27.01
N GLN A 10 2.11 62.09 28.13
CA GLN A 10 2.72 61.84 29.45
C GLN A 10 3.37 60.47 29.55
N LYS A 11 2.73 59.42 29.03
CA LYS A 11 3.34 58.07 29.00
C LYS A 11 4.63 58.03 28.20
N ILE A 12 4.70 58.73 27.07
CA ILE A 12 5.92 58.80 26.24
C ILE A 12 7.01 59.60 26.93
N ILE A 13 6.69 60.74 27.54
CA ILE A 13 7.66 61.54 28.30
C ILE A 13 8.27 60.71 29.45
N VAL A 14 7.44 59.97 30.19
CA VAL A 14 7.91 59.11 31.29
C VAL A 14 8.78 57.96 30.76
N SER A 15 8.36 57.27 29.70
CA SER A 15 9.12 56.13 29.16
C SER A 15 10.42 56.56 28.47
N VAL A 16 10.47 57.74 27.83
CA VAL A 16 11.72 58.31 27.31
C VAL A 16 12.65 58.71 28.45
N PHE A 17 12.13 59.31 29.53
CA PHE A 17 12.93 59.63 30.70
C PHE A 17 13.49 58.37 31.39
N GLU A 18 12.72 57.29 31.50
CA GLU A 18 13.18 56.02 32.07
C GLU A 18 14.26 55.33 31.21
N LEU A 19 14.12 55.35 29.88
CA LEU A 19 15.04 54.66 28.98
C LEU A 19 16.31 55.45 28.65
N THR A 20 16.23 56.79 28.66
CA THR A 20 17.32 57.65 28.17
C THR A 20 17.81 58.68 29.19
N GLY A 21 17.08 58.90 30.29
CA GLY A 21 17.40 59.91 31.30
C GLY A 21 17.13 61.36 30.87
N CYS A 22 16.69 61.58 29.62
CA CYS A 22 16.44 62.90 29.08
C CYS A 22 15.05 63.42 29.48
N LYS A 23 14.98 64.64 30.02
CA LYS A 23 13.71 65.32 30.30
C LYS A 23 13.18 65.94 29.01
N VAL A 24 12.10 65.39 28.49
CA VAL A 24 11.42 65.86 27.27
C VAL A 24 10.09 66.50 27.65
N SER A 25 9.73 67.63 27.03
CA SER A 25 8.47 68.33 27.29
C SER A 25 7.37 67.89 26.31
N ALA A 26 6.11 68.08 26.69
CA ALA A 26 4.94 67.76 25.85
C ALA A 26 4.91 68.53 24.52
N ASP A 27 5.53 69.71 24.48
CA ASP A 27 5.61 70.57 23.29
C ASP A 27 6.84 70.27 22.42
N ASP A 28 7.65 69.26 22.79
CA ASP A 28 8.84 68.90 22.02
C ASP A 28 8.43 68.15 20.74
N PRO A 29 8.86 68.61 19.55
CA PRO A 29 8.57 67.94 18.28
C PRO A 29 9.00 66.46 18.25
N ILE A 30 9.96 66.06 19.08
CA ILE A 30 10.41 64.67 19.20
C ILE A 30 9.30 63.76 19.77
N VAL A 31 8.50 64.24 20.73
CA VAL A 31 7.38 63.48 21.33
C VAL A 31 6.27 63.26 20.29
N ALA A 32 5.99 64.28 19.48
CA ALA A 32 5.05 64.16 18.36
C ALA A 32 5.52 63.14 17.32
N MET A 33 6.82 63.11 17.01
CA MET A 33 7.39 62.14 16.08
C MET A 33 7.34 60.69 16.63
N MET A 34 7.61 60.49 17.92
CA MET A 34 7.51 59.17 18.56
C MET A 34 6.07 58.64 18.60
N LEU A 35 5.07 59.51 18.80
CA LEU A 35 3.66 59.14 18.72
C LEU A 35 3.28 58.62 17.33
N ILE A 36 3.72 59.34 16.28
CA ILE A 36 3.48 58.95 14.89
C ILE A 36 4.17 57.62 14.59
N GLN A 37 5.43 57.48 14.95
CA GLN A 37 6.21 56.26 14.69
C GLN A 37 5.64 55.04 15.43
N ARG A 38 5.16 55.22 16.67
CA ARG A 38 4.51 54.14 17.44
C ARG A 38 3.19 53.72 16.79
N ARG A 39 2.42 54.66 16.27
CA ARG A 39 1.18 54.37 15.55
C ARG A 39 1.45 53.61 14.25
N GLU A 40 2.44 54.03 13.47
CA GLU A 40 2.85 53.35 12.25
C GLU A 40 3.36 51.92 12.53
N MET A 41 4.16 51.74 13.59
CA MET A 41 4.59 50.40 13.99
C MET A 41 3.43 49.52 14.49
N ALA A 42 2.45 50.09 15.20
CA ALA A 42 1.27 49.34 15.63
C ALA A 42 0.42 48.88 14.44
N GLU A 43 0.25 49.72 13.42
CA GLU A 43 -0.45 49.35 12.18
C GLU A 43 0.33 48.27 11.41
N LEU A 44 1.65 48.37 11.31
CA LEU A 44 2.50 47.35 10.67
C LEU A 44 2.45 46.00 11.40
N VAL A 45 2.50 46.00 12.74
CA VAL A 45 2.40 44.78 13.55
C VAL A 45 1.03 44.13 13.37
N ALA A 46 -0.06 44.91 13.41
CA ALA A 46 -1.41 44.40 13.20
C ALA A 46 -1.58 43.77 11.80
N GLN A 47 -0.98 44.37 10.78
CA GLN A 47 -1.01 43.83 9.41
C GLN A 47 -0.20 42.53 9.30
N HIS A 48 0.95 42.46 9.98
CA HIS A 48 1.80 41.27 9.99
C HIS A 48 1.15 40.11 10.76
N GLU A 49 0.51 40.37 11.90
CA GLU A 49 -0.24 39.38 12.67
C GLU A 49 -1.40 38.80 11.85
N ALA A 50 -2.16 39.66 11.17
CA ALA A 50 -3.26 39.22 10.29
C ALA A 50 -2.76 38.33 9.15
N GLN A 51 -1.63 38.68 8.54
CA GLN A 51 -1.03 37.90 7.46
C GLN A 51 -0.43 36.58 7.95
N GLN A 52 0.16 36.57 9.15
CA GLN A 52 0.67 35.36 9.79
C GLN A 52 -0.45 34.39 10.15
N GLN A 53 -1.57 34.89 10.67
CA GLN A 53 -2.76 34.07 10.92
C GLN A 53 -3.37 33.49 9.65
N PHE A 54 -3.44 34.28 8.58
CA PHE A 54 -3.85 33.77 7.28
C PHE A 54 -2.95 32.63 6.79
N PHE A 55 -1.63 32.79 6.92
CA PHE A 55 -0.66 31.77 6.53
C PHE A 55 -0.79 30.49 7.38
N LEU A 56 -1.00 30.63 8.69
CA LEU A 56 -1.21 29.49 9.59
C LEU A 56 -2.51 28.73 9.27
N ASP A 57 -3.59 29.44 8.95
CA ASP A 57 -4.85 28.81 8.56
C ASP A 57 -4.72 28.06 7.22
N GLU A 58 -4.04 28.67 6.24
CA GLU A 58 -3.78 28.02 4.95
C GLU A 58 -2.88 26.78 5.10
N LEU A 59 -1.84 26.85 5.94
CA LEU A 59 -0.99 25.72 6.28
C LEU A 59 -1.77 24.60 6.96
N THR A 60 -2.62 24.94 7.92
CA THR A 60 -3.46 23.97 8.64
C THR A 60 -4.42 23.27 7.68
N LYS A 61 -5.04 24.03 6.77
CA LYS A 61 -5.92 23.47 5.74
C LYS A 61 -5.18 22.52 4.81
N LYS A 62 -3.98 22.89 4.34
CA LYS A 62 -3.15 22.02 3.50
C LYS A 62 -2.66 20.78 4.25
N ALA A 63 -2.23 20.93 5.50
CA ALA A 63 -1.82 19.82 6.35
C ALA A 63 -2.96 18.82 6.59
N ASN A 64 -4.16 19.31 6.91
CA ASN A 64 -5.34 18.47 7.07
C ASN A 64 -5.73 17.75 5.77
N ALA A 65 -5.60 18.41 4.61
CA ALA A 65 -5.83 17.76 3.32
C ALA A 65 -4.81 16.63 3.05
N ILE A 66 -3.54 16.82 3.42
CA ILE A 66 -2.50 15.80 3.29
C ILE A 66 -2.78 14.62 4.23
N VAL A 67 -3.12 14.89 5.49
CA VAL A 67 -3.46 13.85 6.47
C VAL A 67 -4.68 13.05 6.01
N GLY A 68 -5.75 13.72 5.57
CA GLY A 68 -6.93 13.05 5.03
C GLY A 68 -6.62 12.22 3.78
N SER A 69 -5.74 12.71 2.91
CA SER A 69 -5.27 11.96 1.74
C SER A 69 -4.42 10.74 2.13
N ALA A 70 -3.61 10.84 3.18
CA ALA A 70 -2.81 9.73 3.69
C ALA A 70 -3.68 8.64 4.32
N ASP A 71 -4.74 9.02 5.05
CA ASP A 71 -5.71 8.07 5.60
C ASP A 71 -6.47 7.34 4.49
N ALA A 72 -6.97 8.08 3.49
CA ALA A 72 -7.63 7.48 2.33
C ALA A 72 -6.70 6.52 1.56
N PHE A 73 -5.43 6.91 1.38
CA PHE A 73 -4.42 6.06 0.75
C PHE A 73 -4.15 4.80 1.57
N SER A 74 -4.07 4.90 2.89
CA SER A 74 -3.88 3.74 3.78
C SER A 74 -5.05 2.75 3.67
N GLN A 75 -6.29 3.25 3.64
CA GLN A 75 -7.48 2.42 3.43
C GLN A 75 -7.46 1.74 2.07
N GLN A 76 -7.13 2.48 1.01
CA GLN A 76 -7.06 1.95 -0.34
C GLN A 76 -5.95 0.88 -0.48
N LYS A 77 -4.79 1.10 0.16
CA LYS A 77 -3.71 0.10 0.22
C LYS A 77 -4.20 -1.21 0.84
N ASN A 78 -4.96 -1.15 1.93
CA ASN A 78 -5.47 -2.35 2.59
C ASN A 78 -6.47 -3.11 1.71
N LEU A 79 -7.34 -2.41 1.00
CA LEU A 79 -8.28 -3.03 0.05
C LEU A 79 -7.54 -3.73 -1.09
N VAL A 80 -6.53 -3.08 -1.69
CA VAL A 80 -5.72 -3.67 -2.76
C VAL A 80 -4.96 -4.91 -2.26
N ILE A 81 -4.40 -4.87 -1.05
CA ILE A 81 -3.73 -6.03 -0.46
C ILE A 81 -4.72 -7.20 -0.28
N GLN A 82 -5.94 -6.93 0.20
CA GLN A 82 -6.97 -7.95 0.34
C GLN A 82 -7.38 -8.55 -0.99
N GLU A 83 -7.55 -7.72 -2.03
CA GLU A 83 -7.88 -8.17 -3.38
C GLU A 83 -6.76 -9.03 -3.98
N ILE A 84 -5.50 -8.65 -3.82
CA ILE A 84 -4.33 -9.43 -4.26
C ILE A 84 -4.27 -10.77 -3.52
N LEU A 85 -4.51 -10.79 -2.21
CA LEU A 85 -4.53 -12.03 -1.42
C LEU A 85 -5.67 -12.93 -1.86
N HIS A 86 -6.87 -12.40 -2.04
CA HIS A 86 -8.02 -13.17 -2.50
C HIS A 86 -7.77 -13.77 -3.89
N THR A 87 -7.28 -12.96 -4.82
CA THR A 87 -6.96 -13.39 -6.19
C THR A 87 -5.86 -14.45 -6.21
N ASN A 88 -4.81 -14.30 -5.40
CA ASN A 88 -3.77 -15.33 -5.30
C ASN A 88 -4.32 -16.64 -4.73
N THR A 89 -5.17 -16.56 -3.70
CA THR A 89 -5.74 -17.76 -3.08
C THR A 89 -6.65 -18.50 -4.06
N GLN A 90 -7.47 -17.76 -4.82
CA GLN A 90 -8.29 -18.34 -5.89
C GLN A 90 -7.43 -18.95 -7.00
N THR A 91 -6.41 -18.24 -7.45
CA THR A 91 -5.50 -18.72 -8.50
C THR A 91 -4.75 -19.97 -8.03
N LEU A 92 -4.33 -20.03 -6.76
CA LEU A 92 -3.70 -21.20 -6.17
C LEU A 92 -4.65 -22.39 -6.15
N ALA A 93 -5.90 -22.21 -5.69
CA ALA A 93 -6.90 -23.28 -5.66
C ALA A 93 -7.25 -23.78 -7.08
N GLU A 94 -7.36 -22.89 -8.06
CA GLU A 94 -7.55 -23.26 -9.46
C GLU A 94 -6.35 -24.03 -10.02
N ASN A 95 -5.13 -23.60 -9.69
CA ASN A 95 -3.91 -24.27 -10.12
C ASN A 95 -3.75 -25.64 -9.46
N GLU A 96 -4.05 -25.77 -8.17
CA GLU A 96 -4.07 -27.05 -7.46
C GLU A 96 -5.09 -28.00 -8.09
N SER A 97 -6.31 -27.54 -8.33
CA SER A 97 -7.36 -28.34 -8.98
C SER A 97 -6.94 -28.80 -10.38
N LYS A 98 -6.35 -27.92 -11.20
CA LYS A 98 -5.82 -28.27 -12.52
C LYS A 98 -4.65 -29.24 -12.44
N LEU A 99 -3.73 -29.05 -11.50
CA LEU A 99 -2.61 -29.97 -11.24
C LEU A 99 -3.13 -31.35 -10.84
N PHE A 100 -4.06 -31.42 -9.87
CA PHE A 100 -4.67 -32.68 -9.45
C PHE A 100 -5.41 -33.36 -10.59
N ALA A 101 -6.17 -32.63 -11.39
CA ALA A 101 -6.87 -33.18 -12.56
C ALA A 101 -5.88 -33.71 -13.61
N GLN A 102 -4.81 -32.96 -13.92
CA GLN A 102 -3.79 -33.40 -14.88
C GLN A 102 -2.98 -34.58 -14.38
N VAL A 103 -2.55 -34.56 -13.12
CA VAL A 103 -1.80 -35.67 -12.50
C VAL A 103 -2.67 -36.91 -12.44
N SER A 104 -3.93 -36.80 -12.01
CA SER A 104 -4.86 -37.94 -11.97
C SER A 104 -5.11 -38.51 -13.37
N LYS A 105 -5.33 -37.64 -14.35
CA LYS A 105 -5.49 -38.06 -15.75
C LYS A 105 -4.23 -38.75 -16.28
N ARG A 106 -3.05 -38.18 -16.04
CA ARG A 106 -1.78 -38.77 -16.47
C ARG A 106 -1.51 -40.11 -15.79
N ILE A 107 -1.82 -40.24 -14.50
CA ILE A 107 -1.74 -41.50 -13.77
C ILE A 107 -2.69 -42.52 -14.41
N GLN A 108 -3.95 -42.13 -14.67
CA GLN A 108 -4.92 -43.02 -15.30
C GLN A 108 -4.50 -43.46 -16.71
N ASP A 109 -4.00 -42.54 -17.53
CA ASP A 109 -3.50 -42.82 -18.88
C ASP A 109 -2.30 -43.77 -18.81
N GLN A 110 -1.34 -43.52 -17.91
CA GLN A 110 -0.19 -44.40 -17.69
C GLN A 110 -0.59 -45.79 -17.17
N PHE A 111 -1.57 -45.87 -16.26
CA PHE A 111 -2.10 -47.15 -15.78
C PHE A 111 -2.81 -47.91 -16.89
N SER A 112 -3.57 -47.22 -17.74
CA SER A 112 -4.24 -47.84 -18.89
C SER A 112 -3.22 -48.36 -19.90
N GLU A 113 -2.24 -47.55 -20.29
CA GLU A 113 -1.18 -47.96 -21.22
C GLU A 113 -0.35 -49.12 -20.67
N MET A 114 0.06 -49.05 -19.39
CA MET A 114 0.81 -50.12 -18.75
C MET A 114 -0.03 -51.40 -18.61
N SER A 115 -1.31 -51.28 -18.26
CA SER A 115 -2.21 -52.45 -18.18
C SER A 115 -2.39 -53.09 -19.55
N VAL A 116 -2.60 -52.30 -20.61
CA VAL A 116 -2.72 -52.80 -21.98
C VAL A 116 -1.45 -53.50 -22.44
N ASP A 117 -0.27 -52.94 -22.15
CA ASP A 117 1.01 -53.57 -22.49
C ASP A 117 1.22 -54.88 -21.70
N LEU A 118 0.87 -54.90 -20.40
CA LEU A 118 0.90 -56.12 -19.60
C LEU A 118 -0.05 -57.19 -20.14
N PHE A 119 -1.29 -56.84 -20.49
CA PHE A 119 -2.25 -57.75 -21.08
C PHE A 119 -1.75 -58.29 -22.42
N LYS A 120 -1.18 -57.43 -23.27
CA LYS A 120 -0.64 -57.82 -24.58
C LYS A 120 0.57 -58.75 -24.44
N ASN A 121 1.46 -58.48 -23.48
CA ASN A 121 2.60 -59.33 -23.19
C ASN A 121 2.18 -60.66 -22.56
N LEU A 122 1.15 -60.67 -21.71
CA LEU A 122 0.54 -61.89 -21.17
C LEU A 122 -0.15 -62.71 -22.25
N GLU A 123 -0.91 -62.09 -23.14
CA GLU A 123 -1.55 -62.74 -24.29
C GLU A 123 -0.51 -63.38 -25.21
N THR A 124 0.55 -62.64 -25.55
CA THR A 124 1.64 -63.18 -26.38
C THR A 124 2.34 -64.35 -25.71
N ARG A 125 2.59 -64.28 -24.40
CA ARG A 125 3.24 -65.36 -23.63
C ARG A 125 2.33 -66.58 -23.49
N THR A 126 1.04 -66.39 -23.23
CA THR A 126 0.05 -67.47 -23.13
C THR A 126 -0.16 -68.15 -24.47
N PHE A 127 -0.27 -67.40 -25.57
CA PHE A 127 -0.37 -67.96 -26.91
C PHE A 127 0.87 -68.78 -27.29
N ARG A 128 2.08 -68.31 -26.95
CA ARG A 128 3.32 -69.06 -27.18
C ARG A 128 3.36 -70.37 -26.37
N LEU A 129 2.91 -70.36 -25.12
CA LEU A 129 2.82 -71.58 -24.31
C LEU A 129 1.78 -72.56 -24.86
N MET A 130 0.62 -72.06 -25.30
CA MET A 130 -0.42 -72.88 -25.93
C MET A 130 0.08 -73.53 -27.22
N MET A 131 0.82 -72.79 -28.05
CA MET A 131 1.42 -73.32 -29.28
C MET A 131 2.43 -74.44 -28.98
N ILE A 132 3.29 -74.28 -27.98
CA ILE A 132 4.25 -75.31 -27.58
C ILE A 132 3.53 -76.56 -27.07
N LEU A 133 2.50 -76.40 -26.23
CA LEU A 133 1.70 -77.53 -25.75
C LEU A 133 1.02 -78.28 -26.90
N LEU A 134 0.49 -77.56 -27.89
CA LEU A 134 -0.14 -78.17 -29.07
C LEU A 134 0.88 -78.99 -29.87
N VAL A 135 2.08 -78.44 -30.11
CA VAL A 135 3.16 -79.17 -30.80
C VAL A 135 3.58 -80.42 -30.02
N VAL A 136 3.68 -80.33 -28.69
CA VAL A 136 3.98 -81.49 -27.84
C VAL A 136 2.87 -82.54 -27.93
N GLN A 137 1.60 -82.15 -27.87
CA GLN A 137 0.47 -83.08 -28.01
C GLN A 137 0.45 -83.78 -29.37
N VAL A 138 0.72 -83.05 -30.45
CA VAL A 138 0.79 -83.64 -31.80
C VAL A 138 1.97 -84.60 -31.90
N GLY A 139 3.14 -84.25 -31.35
CA GLY A 139 4.30 -85.14 -31.29
C GLY A 139 4.02 -86.43 -30.52
N VAL A 140 3.34 -86.34 -29.37
CA VAL A 140 2.91 -87.50 -28.57
C VAL A 140 1.91 -88.36 -29.35
N LEU A 141 0.93 -87.75 -30.03
CA LEU A 141 -0.04 -88.49 -30.84
C LEU A 141 0.63 -89.24 -32.00
N ILE A 142 1.53 -88.58 -32.73
CA ILE A 142 2.27 -89.22 -33.83
C ILE A 142 3.14 -90.35 -33.29
N ALA A 143 3.85 -90.15 -32.18
CA ALA A 143 4.65 -91.20 -31.55
C ALA A 143 3.79 -92.40 -31.10
N SER A 144 2.59 -92.15 -30.56
CA SER A 144 1.64 -93.20 -30.17
C SER A 144 0.98 -93.92 -31.35
N LEU A 145 0.99 -93.33 -32.55
CA LEU A 145 0.45 -93.94 -33.77
C LEU A 145 1.50 -94.81 -34.50
N ILE A 146 2.79 -94.56 -34.23
CA ILE A 146 3.93 -95.26 -34.83
C ILE A 146 4.40 -96.43 -33.93
N LEU A 147 4.08 -96.40 -32.63
CA LEU A 147 4.34 -97.48 -31.66
C LEU A 147 3.18 -98.48 -31.63
#